data_AF-A0A3D4UR87-F1
#
_entry.id   AF-A0A3D4UR87-F1
#
_cell.length_a   1.000
_cell.length_b   1.000
_cell.length_c   1.000
_cell.angle_alpha   90.00
_cell.angle_beta   90.00
_cell.angle_gamma   90.00
#
_symmetry.space_group_name_H-M   'P 1'
#
loop_
_entity.id
_entity.type
_entity.pdbx_description
1 polymer ?
#
loop_
_entity_poly.entity_id
_entity_poly.type
_entity_poly.pdbx_seq_one_letter_code
_entity_poly.pdbx_strand_id
1 'polypeptide(L)'
;MELCKMSEASTQQIENLLEDLNKSLSSPSPSPRQDDTSEILARGTDAIISQNEEMVETLCKGLNEILDRLEIIEDRLEGVPDLEENINKGFSDILDIPQAPRAIQREAEQNLFDFEGKVETLSKAVVLNKALDELQTASTTRRNELQKAIAQLDSNYSPEQVANTFGLKG
;
A
#
# COMPACT_ATOMS: atom_id res chain seq x y z
N MET A 1 -15.13 3.02 -13.11
CA MET A 1 -15.10 3.98 -14.24
C MET A 1 -16.38 4.81 -14.34
N GLU A 2 -17.48 4.45 -13.66
CA GLU A 2 -18.72 5.26 -13.63
C GLU A 2 -18.68 6.43 -12.62
N LEU A 3 -18.00 6.27 -11.48
CA LEU A 3 -17.90 7.32 -10.43
C LEU A 3 -17.25 8.63 -10.92
N CYS A 4 -16.23 8.58 -11.78
CA CYS A 4 -15.64 9.80 -12.35
C CYS A 4 -16.61 10.55 -13.26
N LYS A 5 -17.45 9.83 -14.02
CA LYS A 5 -18.36 10.45 -14.98
C LYS A 5 -19.53 11.17 -14.30
N MET A 6 -19.93 10.74 -13.11
CA MET A 6 -21.00 11.36 -12.33
C MET A 6 -20.52 12.64 -11.64
N SER A 7 -19.34 12.60 -11.00
CA SER A 7 -18.72 13.79 -10.39
C SER A 7 -18.48 14.91 -11.40
N GLU A 8 -18.05 14.58 -12.64
CA GLU A 8 -17.85 15.55 -13.71
C GLU A 8 -19.16 16.23 -14.13
N ALA A 9 -20.27 15.49 -14.17
CA ALA A 9 -21.58 16.05 -14.50
C ALA A 9 -22.07 17.06 -13.46
N SER A 10 -21.87 16.78 -12.17
CA SER A 10 -22.24 17.67 -11.06
C SER A 10 -21.37 18.94 -11.03
N THR A 11 -20.08 18.84 -11.40
CA THR A 11 -19.21 20.03 -11.48
C THR A 11 -19.61 20.94 -12.64
N GLN A 12 -19.97 20.35 -13.77
CA GLN A 12 -20.37 21.08 -14.96
C GLN A 12 -21.72 21.81 -14.79
N GLN A 13 -22.63 21.26 -13.97
CA GLN A 13 -23.86 21.95 -13.58
C GLN A 13 -23.58 23.24 -12.78
N ILE A 14 -22.62 23.19 -11.84
CA ILE A 14 -22.25 24.35 -11.02
C ILE A 14 -21.56 25.42 -11.87
N GLU A 15 -20.69 25.02 -12.81
CA GLU A 15 -20.06 25.96 -13.74
C GLU A 15 -21.08 26.71 -14.60
N ASN A 16 -22.08 26.00 -15.14
CA ASN A 16 -23.16 26.62 -15.91
C ASN A 16 -23.96 27.62 -15.06
N LEU A 17 -24.24 27.28 -13.79
CA LEU A 17 -24.92 28.15 -12.83
C LEU A 17 -24.12 29.42 -12.50
N LEU A 18 -22.80 29.30 -12.36
CA LEU A 18 -21.91 30.43 -12.16
C LEU A 18 -21.85 31.33 -13.40
N GLU A 19 -21.88 30.74 -14.60
CA GLU A 19 -21.92 31.50 -15.85
C GLU A 19 -23.24 32.27 -15.99
N ASP A 20 -24.37 31.67 -15.61
CA ASP A 20 -25.69 32.30 -15.61
C ASP A 20 -25.80 33.42 -14.57
N LEU A 21 -25.26 33.23 -13.36
CA LEU A 21 -25.10 34.30 -12.36
C LEU A 21 -24.29 35.47 -12.91
N ASN A 22 -23.16 35.16 -13.54
CA ASN A 22 -22.28 36.18 -14.09
C ASN A 22 -22.96 36.97 -15.22
N LYS A 23 -23.74 36.30 -16.09
CA LYS A 23 -24.55 36.96 -17.13
C LYS A 23 -25.66 37.84 -16.54
N SER A 24 -26.32 37.36 -15.48
CA SER A 24 -27.36 38.12 -14.79
C SER A 24 -26.81 39.36 -14.05
N LEU A 25 -25.57 39.31 -13.57
CA LEU A 25 -24.91 40.43 -12.88
C LEU A 25 -24.21 41.41 -13.84
N SER A 26 -23.70 40.92 -14.99
CA SER A 26 -22.92 41.71 -15.94
C SER A 26 -23.74 42.39 -17.04
N SER A 27 -25.03 42.06 -17.17
CA SER A 27 -25.86 42.62 -18.23
C SER A 27 -26.34 44.06 -17.91
N PRO A 28 -26.14 45.04 -18.80
CA PRO A 28 -26.58 46.43 -18.61
C PRO A 28 -28.07 46.58 -18.95
N SER A 29 -28.91 45.73 -18.37
CA SER A 29 -30.37 45.76 -18.48
C SER A 29 -30.96 46.56 -17.30
N PRO A 30 -32.02 47.37 -17.49
CA PRO A 30 -32.57 48.19 -16.42
C PRO A 30 -33.23 47.30 -15.36
N SER A 31 -32.54 47.14 -14.23
CA SER A 31 -32.87 46.28 -13.09
C SER A 31 -32.93 44.78 -13.42
N PRO A 32 -32.00 43.95 -12.90
CA PRO A 32 -32.28 42.52 -12.80
C PRO A 32 -33.58 42.38 -12.01
N ARG A 33 -34.57 41.68 -12.57
CA ARG A 33 -35.79 41.39 -11.81
C ARG A 33 -35.33 40.57 -10.61
N GLN A 34 -35.70 41.02 -9.41
CA GLN A 34 -35.32 40.36 -8.16
C GLN A 34 -35.73 38.87 -8.15
N ASP A 35 -36.73 38.52 -8.95
CA ASP A 35 -37.18 37.16 -9.21
C ASP A 35 -36.12 36.32 -9.94
N ASP A 36 -35.42 36.85 -10.94
CA ASP A 36 -34.43 36.12 -11.74
C ASP A 36 -33.20 35.74 -10.90
N THR A 37 -32.72 36.67 -10.07
CA THR A 37 -31.59 36.40 -9.16
C THR A 37 -31.98 35.44 -8.04
N SER A 38 -33.22 35.53 -7.53
CA SER A 38 -33.73 34.59 -6.53
C SER A 38 -33.88 33.17 -7.07
N GLU A 39 -34.30 33.02 -8.33
CA GLU A 39 -34.43 31.72 -8.99
C GLU A 39 -33.06 31.09 -9.25
N ILE A 40 -32.09 31.88 -9.72
CA ILE A 40 -30.71 31.40 -9.91
C ILE A 40 -30.08 30.97 -8.57
N LEU A 41 -30.31 31.73 -7.49
CA LEU A 41 -29.83 31.37 -6.15
C LEU A 41 -30.50 30.10 -5.61
N ALA A 42 -31.81 29.93 -5.83
CA ALA A 42 -32.52 28.72 -5.45
C ALA A 42 -31.94 27.49 -6.17
N ARG A 43 -31.77 27.57 -7.49
CA ARG A 43 -31.15 26.51 -8.29
C ARG A 43 -29.70 26.21 -7.88
N GLY A 44 -28.94 27.24 -7.53
CA GLY A 44 -27.57 27.07 -7.03
C GLY A 44 -27.52 26.39 -5.66
N THR A 45 -28.47 26.72 -4.78
CA THR A 45 -28.59 26.08 -3.46
C THR A 45 -28.96 24.62 -3.61
N ASP A 46 -29.91 24.29 -4.49
CA ASP A 46 -30.32 22.91 -4.78
C ASP A 46 -29.17 22.09 -5.38
N ALA A 47 -28.39 22.68 -6.30
CA ALA A 47 -27.23 22.03 -6.88
C ALA A 47 -26.15 21.71 -5.83
N ILE A 48 -25.88 22.65 -4.91
CA ILE A 48 -24.92 22.44 -3.81
C ILE A 48 -25.41 21.36 -2.85
N ILE A 49 -26.70 21.36 -2.50
CA ILE A 49 -27.29 20.33 -1.64
C ILE A 49 -27.14 18.95 -2.29
N SER A 50 -27.53 18.83 -3.57
CA SER A 50 -27.41 17.58 -4.32
C SER A 50 -25.96 17.08 -4.41
N GLN A 51 -24.99 17.97 -4.64
CA GLN A 51 -23.58 17.60 -4.68
C GLN A 51 -23.07 17.13 -3.30
N ASN A 52 -23.46 17.82 -2.24
CA ASN A 52 -23.08 17.44 -0.88
C ASN A 52 -23.68 16.09 -0.48
N GLU A 53 -24.93 15.81 -0.85
CA GLU A 53 -25.57 14.51 -0.63
C GLU A 53 -24.81 13.40 -1.36
N GLU A 54 -24.45 13.61 -2.64
CA GLU A 54 -23.66 12.66 -3.43
C GLU A 54 -22.27 12.40 -2.81
N MET A 55 -21.61 13.46 -2.34
CA MET A 55 -20.31 13.34 -1.66
C MET A 55 -20.42 12.55 -0.36
N VAL A 56 -21.43 12.82 0.46
CA VAL A 56 -21.68 12.10 1.71
C VAL A 56 -21.98 10.63 1.43
N GLU A 57 -22.83 10.33 0.44
CA GLU A 57 -23.14 8.96 0.06
C GLU A 57 -21.90 8.19 -0.42
N THR A 58 -21.06 8.83 -1.24
CA THR A 58 -19.81 8.25 -1.72
C THR A 58 -18.84 7.99 -0.57
N LEU A 59 -18.72 8.94 0.37
CA LEU A 59 -17.90 8.79 1.56
C LEU A 59 -18.39 7.63 2.43
N CYS A 60 -19.69 7.55 2.69
CA CYS A 60 -20.29 6.47 3.46
C CYS A 60 -20.05 5.10 2.81
N LYS A 61 -20.20 4.99 1.49
CA LYS A 61 -19.88 3.77 0.74
C LYS A 61 -18.40 3.39 0.88
N GLY A 62 -17.50 4.35 0.73
CA GLY A 62 -16.06 4.11 0.90
C GLY A 62 -15.69 3.69 2.32
N LEU A 63 -16.30 4.30 3.34
CA LEU A 63 -16.08 3.93 4.73
C LEU A 63 -16.59 2.51 5.04
N ASN A 64 -17.77 2.14 4.52
CA ASN A 64 -18.27 0.77 4.67
C ASN A 64 -17.34 -0.25 4.00
N GLU A 65 -16.82 0.02 2.81
CA GLU A 65 -15.86 -0.87 2.15
C GLU A 65 -14.55 -1.01 2.95
N ILE A 66 -14.11 0.07 3.62
CA ILE A 66 -12.95 0.02 4.50
C ILE A 66 -13.24 -0.84 5.74
N LEU A 67 -14.42 -0.69 6.34
CA LEU A 67 -14.84 -1.50 7.48
C LEU A 67 -14.90 -2.99 7.13
N ASP A 68 -15.50 -3.34 6.00
CA ASP A 68 -15.56 -4.74 5.53
C ASP A 68 -14.15 -5.33 5.34
N ARG A 69 -13.19 -4.53 4.84
CA ARG A 69 -11.80 -4.97 4.69
C ARG A 69 -11.08 -5.13 6.03
N LEU A 70 -11.41 -4.29 7.02
CA LEU A 70 -10.85 -4.39 8.36
C LEU A 70 -11.38 -5.62 9.08
N GLU A 71 -12.66 -5.96 8.93
CA GLU A 71 -13.24 -7.19 9.47
C GLU A 71 -12.53 -8.44 8.92
N ILE A 72 -12.27 -8.48 7.60
CA ILE A 72 -11.48 -9.56 6.98
C ILE A 72 -10.05 -9.65 7.56
N ILE A 73 -9.44 -8.52 7.90
CA ILE A 73 -8.10 -8.48 8.51
C ILE A 73 -8.16 -8.99 9.95
N GLU A 74 -9.18 -8.60 10.70
CA GLU A 74 -9.43 -9.04 12.07
C GLU A 74 -9.63 -10.57 12.13
N ASP A 75 -10.48 -11.12 11.27
CA ASP A 75 -10.70 -12.57 11.13
C ASP A 75 -9.40 -13.33 10.82
N ARG A 76 -8.54 -12.75 9.97
CA ARG A 76 -7.25 -13.36 9.61
C ARG A 76 -6.24 -13.28 10.73
N LEU A 77 -6.27 -12.21 11.53
CA LEU A 77 -5.39 -12.02 12.68
C LEU A 77 -5.78 -12.94 13.84
N GLU A 78 -7.07 -13.24 14.01
CA GLU A 78 -7.54 -14.17 15.04
C GLU A 78 -6.95 -15.58 14.87
N GLY A 79 -6.66 -16.01 13.64
CA GLY A 79 -6.00 -17.30 13.36
C GLY A 79 -4.47 -17.32 13.53
N VAL A 80 -3.82 -16.17 13.78
CA VAL A 80 -2.36 -16.08 13.89
C VAL A 80 -1.83 -16.68 15.22
N PRO A 81 -2.43 -16.39 16.40
CA PRO A 81 -2.01 -17.00 17.66
C PRO A 81 -2.09 -18.53 17.65
N ASP A 82 -3.16 -19.09 17.08
CA ASP A 82 -3.34 -20.55 16.96
C ASP A 82 -2.27 -21.18 16.07
N LEU A 83 -1.87 -20.48 15.00
CA LEU A 83 -0.80 -20.93 14.12
C LEU A 83 0.55 -20.92 14.84
N GLU A 84 0.83 -19.89 15.64
CA GLU A 84 2.05 -19.78 16.43
C GLU A 84 2.12 -20.89 17.51
N GLU A 85 1.02 -21.18 18.19
CA GLU A 85 0.95 -22.27 19.16
C GLU A 85 1.18 -23.64 18.49
N ASN A 86 0.56 -23.88 17.34
CA ASN A 86 0.74 -25.13 16.58
C ASN A 86 2.17 -25.31 16.06
N ILE A 87 2.82 -24.23 15.62
CA ILE A 87 4.23 -24.25 15.23
C ILE A 87 5.10 -24.61 16.44
N ASN A 88 4.89 -23.96 17.58
CA ASN A 88 5.66 -24.23 18.80
C ASN A 88 5.48 -25.67 19.29
N LYS A 89 4.25 -26.21 19.27
CA LYS A 89 3.99 -27.62 19.58
C LYS A 89 4.69 -28.55 18.60
N GLY A 90 4.60 -28.29 17.29
CA GLY A 90 5.30 -29.09 16.28
C GLY A 90 6.82 -29.10 16.46
N PHE A 91 7.42 -27.97 16.84
CA PHE A 91 8.86 -27.91 17.17
C PHE A 91 9.20 -28.68 18.47
N SER A 92 8.37 -28.57 19.51
CA SER A 92 8.55 -29.35 20.73
C SER A 92 8.46 -30.86 20.48
N ASP A 93 7.49 -31.31 19.68
CA ASP A 93 7.31 -32.73 19.35
C ASP A 93 8.47 -33.30 18.52
N ILE A 94 9.09 -32.49 17.65
CA ILE A 94 10.29 -32.90 16.88
C ILE A 94 11.52 -33.01 17.78
N LEU A 95 11.65 -32.14 18.77
CA LEU A 95 12.76 -32.17 19.74
C LEU A 95 12.63 -33.31 20.75
N ASP A 96 11.40 -33.75 21.04
CA ASP A 96 11.10 -34.91 21.91
C ASP A 96 11.15 -36.27 21.20
N ILE A 97 11.47 -36.30 19.90
CA ILE A 97 11.78 -37.57 19.22
C ILE A 97 13.01 -38.19 19.91
N PRO A 98 12.91 -39.38 20.51
CA PRO A 98 14.05 -40.02 21.14
C PRO A 98 15.12 -40.19 20.08
N GLN A 99 16.29 -39.56 20.27
CA GLN A 99 17.41 -39.76 19.35
C GLN A 99 17.71 -41.25 19.31
N ALA A 100 17.42 -41.88 18.17
CA ALA A 100 17.82 -43.24 17.92
C ALA A 100 19.33 -43.35 18.23
N PRO A 101 19.79 -44.39 18.95
CA PRO A 101 21.17 -44.46 19.41
C PRO A 101 22.10 -44.29 18.23
N ARG A 102 22.86 -43.19 18.19
CA ARG A 102 23.91 -43.00 17.20
C ARG A 102 24.96 -44.06 17.49
N ALA A 103 24.99 -45.11 16.69
CA ALA A 103 26.11 -46.03 16.65
C ALA A 103 27.36 -45.19 16.37
N ILE A 104 28.28 -45.17 17.33
CA ILE A 104 29.55 -44.46 17.25
C ILE A 104 30.36 -45.14 16.12
N GLN A 105 30.28 -44.60 14.91
CA GLN A 105 31.32 -44.80 13.91
C GLN A 105 32.34 -43.67 14.09
N ARG A 106 33.33 -44.00 14.91
CA ARG A 106 34.55 -43.22 15.09
C ARG A 106 35.39 -43.43 13.83
N GLU A 107 35.22 -42.60 12.80
CA GLU A 107 36.11 -42.56 11.65
C GLU A 107 36.54 -41.11 11.35
N ALA A 108 37.86 -40.93 11.46
CA ALA A 108 38.71 -39.92 10.85
C ALA A 108 38.39 -38.43 11.07
N GLU A 109 39.24 -37.83 11.90
CA GLU A 109 39.70 -36.45 11.76
C GLU A 109 39.87 -36.06 10.29
N GLN A 110 39.11 -35.06 9.84
CA GLN A 110 39.54 -34.17 8.76
C GLN A 110 39.46 -32.74 9.29
N ASN A 111 40.57 -32.30 9.88
CA ASN A 111 40.97 -30.90 9.80
C ASN A 111 41.09 -30.55 8.31
N LEU A 112 40.07 -29.94 7.72
CA LEU A 112 40.17 -29.32 6.40
C LEU A 112 39.72 -27.86 6.49
N PHE A 113 40.74 -27.01 6.63
CA PHE A 113 40.77 -25.58 6.36
C PHE A 113 39.90 -24.66 7.22
N ASP A 114 40.54 -24.19 8.28
CA ASP A 114 40.56 -22.78 8.65
C ASP A 114 40.97 -21.95 7.41
N PHE A 115 39.98 -21.50 6.64
CA PHE A 115 40.17 -20.53 5.57
C PHE A 115 39.63 -19.21 6.11
N GLU A 116 40.50 -18.43 6.76
CA GLU A 116 40.42 -16.97 6.82
C GLU A 116 40.52 -16.40 5.39
N GLY A 117 39.54 -16.73 4.55
CA GLY A 117 39.25 -16.06 3.31
C GLY A 117 38.24 -15.00 3.62
N LYS A 118 38.70 -13.76 3.76
CA LYS A 118 37.87 -12.55 3.80
C LYS A 118 37.14 -12.39 2.47
N VAL A 119 36.20 -13.27 2.17
CA VAL A 119 35.17 -13.03 1.17
C VAL A 119 34.17 -12.18 1.91
N GLU A 120 34.13 -10.91 1.57
CA GLU A 120 33.12 -9.96 2.01
C GLU A 120 31.78 -10.42 1.42
N THR A 121 31.24 -11.51 1.97
CA THR A 121 29.95 -12.05 1.58
C THR A 121 28.93 -10.98 1.95
N LEU A 122 28.38 -10.34 0.92
CA LEU A 122 27.35 -9.32 1.11
C LEU A 122 26.21 -9.97 1.88
N SER A 123 26.05 -9.59 3.15
CA SER A 123 24.99 -10.16 3.98
C SER A 123 23.64 -9.59 3.55
N LYS A 124 22.57 -10.38 3.70
CA LYS A 124 21.19 -9.95 3.42
C LYS A 124 20.88 -8.61 4.12
N ALA A 125 21.37 -8.44 5.35
CA ALA A 125 21.18 -7.21 6.12
C ALA A 125 21.85 -5.98 5.47
N VAL A 126 23.05 -6.13 4.90
CA VAL A 126 23.77 -5.02 4.23
C VAL A 126 23.03 -4.59 2.97
N VAL A 127 22.60 -5.53 2.13
CA VAL A 127 21.87 -5.22 0.89
C VAL A 127 20.50 -4.63 1.19
N LEU A 128 19.82 -5.12 2.24
CA LEU A 128 18.51 -4.63 2.66
C LEU A 128 18.58 -3.20 3.22
N ASN A 129 19.53 -2.91 4.12
CA ASN A 129 19.71 -1.55 4.65
C ASN A 129 20.04 -0.56 3.52
N LYS A 130 20.90 -0.96 2.58
CA LYS A 130 21.24 -0.12 1.42
C LYS A 130 20.04 0.14 0.51
N ALA A 131 19.22 -0.89 0.27
CA ALA A 131 17.99 -0.74 -0.51
C ALA A 131 17.00 0.21 0.19
N LEU A 132 16.90 0.17 1.51
CA LEU A 132 16.03 1.05 2.31
C LEU A 132 16.53 2.51 2.33
N ASP A 133 17.84 2.72 2.48
CA ASP A 133 18.44 4.06 2.46
C ASP A 133 18.26 4.71 1.08
N GLU A 134 18.48 3.96 0.00
CA GLU A 134 18.30 4.45 -1.36
C GLU A 134 16.82 4.71 -1.68
N LEU A 135 15.89 3.94 -1.09
CA LEU A 135 14.44 4.08 -1.32
C LEU A 135 13.89 5.44 -0.84
N GLN A 136 14.50 6.02 0.19
CA GLN A 136 14.10 7.33 0.74
C GLN A 136 14.39 8.49 -0.22
N THR A 137 15.44 8.37 -1.03
CA THR A 137 15.92 9.45 -1.93
C THR A 137 15.70 9.14 -3.42
N ALA A 138 15.26 7.93 -3.75
CA ALA A 138 15.05 7.45 -5.11
C ALA A 138 13.87 8.10 -5.84
N SER A 139 13.99 8.18 -7.17
CA SER A 139 12.90 8.50 -8.10
C SER A 139 11.83 7.40 -8.11
N THR A 140 10.64 7.67 -8.66
CA THR A 140 9.50 6.73 -8.69
C THR A 140 9.84 5.39 -9.36
N THR A 141 10.55 5.40 -10.48
CA THR A 141 11.00 4.18 -11.17
C THR A 141 11.99 3.39 -10.32
N ARG A 142 12.98 4.08 -9.75
CA ARG A 142 14.01 3.44 -8.91
C ARG A 142 13.44 2.88 -7.61
N ARG A 143 12.44 3.54 -7.03
CA ARG A 143 11.70 3.05 -5.86
C ARG A 143 11.03 1.70 -6.13
N ASN A 144 10.40 1.53 -7.30
CA ASN A 144 9.77 0.26 -7.68
C ASN A 144 10.80 -0.87 -7.86
N GLU A 145 11.99 -0.56 -8.37
CA GLU A 145 13.09 -1.53 -8.49
C GLU A 145 13.63 -1.95 -7.11
N LEU A 146 13.81 -1.00 -6.20
CA LEU A 146 14.27 -1.25 -4.84
C LEU A 146 13.25 -2.05 -4.03
N GLN A 147 11.94 -1.80 -4.19
CA GLN A 147 10.90 -2.63 -3.58
C GLN A 147 10.93 -4.07 -4.09
N LYS A 148 11.19 -4.28 -5.39
CA LYS A 148 11.40 -5.63 -5.94
C LYS A 148 12.65 -6.29 -5.37
N ALA A 149 13.74 -5.54 -5.20
CA ALA A 149 14.96 -6.04 -4.58
C ALA A 149 14.71 -6.51 -3.13
N ILE A 150 13.97 -5.72 -2.34
CA ILE A 150 13.58 -6.05 -0.96
C ILE A 150 12.72 -7.32 -0.94
N ALA A 151 11.72 -7.42 -1.82
CA ALA A 151 10.87 -8.61 -1.92
C ALA A 151 11.66 -9.89 -2.31
N GLN A 152 12.66 -9.75 -3.19
CA GLN A 152 13.54 -10.87 -3.55
C GLN A 152 14.44 -11.28 -2.38
N LEU A 153 15.00 -10.32 -1.63
CA LEU A 153 15.75 -10.63 -0.41
C LEU A 153 14.87 -11.34 0.62
N ASP A 154 13.61 -10.92 0.76
CA ASP A 154 12.67 -11.54 1.68
C ASP A 154 12.32 -12.99 1.27
N SER A 155 12.20 -13.23 -0.04
CA SER A 155 12.00 -14.56 -0.65
C SER A 155 13.27 -15.46 -0.65
N ASN A 156 14.28 -15.14 0.17
CA ASN A 156 15.54 -15.86 0.32
C ASN A 156 16.41 -15.99 -0.97
N TYR A 157 16.30 -15.04 -1.90
CA TYR A 157 17.26 -14.94 -3.00
C TYR A 157 18.65 -14.57 -2.48
N SER A 158 19.69 -15.00 -3.21
CA SER A 158 21.08 -14.69 -2.84
C SER A 158 21.31 -13.18 -2.79
N PRO A 159 21.79 -12.61 -1.66
CA PRO A 159 22.04 -11.19 -1.54
C PRO A 159 23.00 -10.65 -2.59
N GLU A 160 23.98 -11.44 -3.02
CA GLU A 160 24.92 -11.08 -4.08
C GLU A 160 24.22 -10.96 -5.44
N GLN A 161 23.28 -11.87 -5.73
CA GLN A 161 22.51 -11.83 -6.99
C GLN A 161 21.59 -10.61 -7.02
N VAL A 162 20.90 -10.31 -5.91
CA VAL A 162 20.05 -9.14 -5.80
C VAL A 162 20.89 -7.86 -5.87
N ALA A 163 22.03 -7.80 -5.17
CA ALA A 163 22.92 -6.66 -5.21
C ALA A 163 23.45 -6.38 -6.63
N ASN A 164 23.81 -7.42 -7.38
CA ASN A 164 24.25 -7.29 -8.77
C ASN A 164 23.10 -6.86 -9.70
N THR A 165 21.91 -7.42 -9.54
CA THR A 165 20.76 -7.16 -10.41
C THR A 165 20.23 -5.74 -10.25
N PHE A 166 20.21 -5.22 -9.03
CA PHE A 166 19.66 -3.91 -8.72
C PHE A 166 20.72 -2.83 -8.47
N GLY A 167 22.01 -3.15 -8.65
CA GLY A 167 23.11 -2.20 -8.47
C GLY A 167 23.40 -1.82 -7.01
N LEU A 168 23.00 -2.65 -6.05
CA LEU A 168 23.16 -2.43 -4.61
C LEU A 168 24.50 -2.99 -4.08
N LYS A 169 25.59 -2.77 -4.82
CA LYS A 169 26.93 -3.29 -4.44
C LYS A 169 27.47 -2.52 -3.24
N GLY A 170 27.96 -3.24 -2.23
CA GLY A 170 28.81 -2.69 -1.16
C GLY A 170 30.09 -2.12 -1.74
#